data_AF-A0A922MD44-F1
#
_entry.id   AF-A0A922MD44-F1
#
_cell.length_a   1.000
_cell.length_b   1.000
_cell.length_c   1.000
_cell.angle_alpha   90.00
_cell.angle_beta   90.00
_cell.angle_gamma   90.00
#
_symmetry.space_group_name_H-M   'P 1'
#
loop_
_entity.id
_entity.type
_entity.pdbx_description
1 polymer ?
#
loop_
_entity_poly.entity_id
_entity_poly.type
_entity_poly.pdbx_seq_one_letter_code
_entity_poly.pdbx_strand_id
1 'polypeptide(L)'
;MKHSEQSDVEQMWLLIIVNGRKILVGTAYRPPWFDLTGFLDGITDSVTAMAPYDYVILLGDFNVNLLINDYKTTTLLDFINYTQMNQVVQTPTHFVGDSGTLIDIVCTDIKVRNVVVNHISELGSHSFITCEAVIKKEKVKPRTVSYRPLQDILMEQFTADLKSIPWLGMTRSNDVNNIVTQFINATNQLFDLHAPMRTKKI
;
A
#
# COMPACT_ATOMS: atom_id res chain seq x y z
N MET A 1 -10.71 15.00 -16.21
CA MET A 1 -12.00 14.71 -15.56
C MET A 1 -12.68 13.63 -16.38
N LYS A 2 -12.84 12.42 -15.83
CA LYS A 2 -13.83 11.48 -16.37
C LYS A 2 -15.10 11.74 -15.57
N HIS A 3 -16.14 12.22 -16.23
CA HIS A 3 -17.48 12.26 -15.66
C HIS A 3 -18.08 10.86 -15.90
N SER A 4 -18.25 10.08 -14.84
CA SER A 4 -19.14 8.92 -14.87
C SER A 4 -20.58 9.43 -14.96
N GLU A 5 -21.45 8.62 -15.60
CA GLU A 5 -22.88 8.89 -15.75
C GLU A 5 -23.48 9.30 -14.39
N GLN A 6 -24.28 10.37 -14.44
CA GLN A 6 -24.74 11.16 -13.30
C GLN A 6 -25.49 10.28 -12.29
N SER A 7 -24.83 9.91 -11.19
CA SER A 7 -25.57 9.58 -9.98
C SER A 7 -26.12 10.89 -9.41
N ASP A 8 -27.32 10.87 -8.84
CA ASP A 8 -27.92 12.01 -8.10
C ASP A 8 -27.13 12.39 -6.83
N VAL A 9 -25.93 11.83 -6.67
CA VAL A 9 -25.04 12.03 -5.53
C VAL A 9 -24.13 13.22 -5.81
N GLU A 10 -24.17 14.21 -4.92
CA GLU A 10 -23.23 15.33 -4.95
C GLU A 10 -21.86 14.84 -4.48
N GLN A 11 -20.97 14.53 -5.41
CA GLN A 11 -19.62 14.02 -5.11
C GLN A 11 -18.56 14.57 -6.06
N MET A 12 -17.33 14.63 -5.56
CA MET A 12 -16.13 14.99 -6.34
C MET A 12 -14.97 14.12 -5.93
N TRP A 13 -14.20 13.67 -6.92
CA TRP A 13 -13.08 12.77 -6.72
C TRP A 13 -11.82 13.27 -7.40
N LEU A 14 -10.69 13.06 -6.73
CA LEU A 14 -9.35 13.40 -7.18
C LEU A 14 -8.41 12.20 -6.97
N LEU A 15 -7.68 11.83 -8.02
CA LEU A 15 -6.61 10.85 -7.91
C LEU A 15 -5.28 11.59 -7.79
N ILE A 16 -4.61 11.44 -6.65
CA ILE A 16 -3.28 12.04 -6.40
C ILE A 16 -2.22 10.95 -6.25
N ILE A 17 -0.96 11.26 -6.55
CA ILE A 17 0.16 10.35 -6.35
C ILE A 17 1.10 10.93 -5.31
N VAL A 18 1.24 10.24 -4.18
CA VAL A 18 2.11 10.65 -3.07
C VAL A 18 3.06 9.51 -2.75
N ASN A 19 4.38 9.79 -2.76
CA ASN A 19 5.40 8.79 -2.49
C ASN A 19 5.32 7.52 -3.36
N GLY A 20 4.81 7.63 -4.59
CA GLY A 20 4.61 6.52 -5.53
C GLY A 20 3.31 5.73 -5.32
N ARG A 21 2.46 6.13 -4.37
CA ARG A 21 1.15 5.52 -4.11
C ARG A 21 0.04 6.38 -4.70
N LYS A 22 -0.90 5.75 -5.41
CA LYS A 22 -2.12 6.36 -5.93
C LYS A 22 -3.16 6.44 -4.81
N ILE A 23 -3.58 7.64 -4.48
CA ILE A 23 -4.56 7.89 -3.41
C ILE A 23 -5.79 8.52 -4.06
N LEU A 24 -6.91 7.85 -3.93
CA LEU A 24 -8.21 8.35 -4.35
C LEU A 24 -8.80 9.18 -3.21
N VAL A 25 -8.96 10.48 -3.41
CA VAL A 25 -9.55 11.41 -2.44
C VAL A 25 -10.90 11.85 -2.96
N GLY A 26 -11.96 11.56 -2.21
CA GLY A 26 -13.33 11.90 -2.54
C GLY A 26 -13.99 12.71 -1.45
N THR A 27 -14.85 13.64 -1.88
CA THR A 27 -15.84 14.26 -1.00
C THR A 27 -17.23 13.98 -1.53
N ALA A 28 -18.19 13.73 -0.64
CA ALA A 28 -19.59 13.57 -1.00
C ALA A 28 -20.51 14.26 0.01
N TYR A 29 -21.63 14.80 -0.46
CA TYR A 29 -22.68 15.39 0.35
C TYR A 29 -23.98 14.61 0.18
N ARG A 30 -24.55 14.16 1.31
CA ARG A 30 -25.88 13.55 1.34
C ARG A 30 -26.86 14.52 2.01
N PRO A 31 -27.85 15.06 1.29
CA PRO A 31 -28.94 15.78 1.92
C PRO A 31 -29.72 14.89 2.91
N PRO A 32 -30.25 15.42 4.02
CA PRO A 32 -30.95 14.63 5.05
C PRO A 32 -32.08 13.74 4.52
N TRP A 33 -32.79 14.21 3.49
CA TRP A 33 -33.93 13.55 2.85
C TRP A 33 -33.54 12.53 1.77
N PHE A 34 -32.31 12.57 1.27
CA PHE A 34 -31.88 11.68 0.21
C PHE A 34 -31.67 10.25 0.73
N ASP A 35 -31.97 9.24 -0.08
CA ASP A 35 -31.85 7.86 0.37
C ASP A 35 -30.39 7.50 0.70
N LEU A 36 -30.18 6.77 1.81
CA LEU A 36 -28.83 6.40 2.25
C LEU A 36 -28.24 5.30 1.36
N THR A 37 -29.04 4.31 0.98
CA THR A 37 -28.56 3.18 0.19
C THR A 37 -28.13 3.63 -1.20
N GLY A 38 -28.98 4.36 -1.91
CA GLY A 38 -28.65 4.91 -3.23
C GLY A 38 -27.46 5.87 -3.18
N PHE A 39 -27.28 6.61 -2.08
CA PHE A 39 -26.10 7.45 -1.88
C PHE A 39 -24.81 6.63 -1.78
N LEU A 40 -24.81 5.58 -0.96
CA LEU A 40 -23.65 4.70 -0.78
C LEU A 40 -23.35 3.88 -2.04
N ASP A 41 -24.37 3.46 -2.78
CA ASP A 41 -24.22 2.80 -4.08
C ASP A 41 -23.53 3.73 -5.09
N GLY A 42 -23.97 4.99 -5.20
CA GLY A 42 -23.36 5.98 -6.10
C GLY A 42 -21.89 6.32 -5.75
N ILE A 43 -21.53 6.25 -4.46
CA ILE A 43 -20.13 6.33 -4.01
C ILE A 43 -19.37 5.07 -4.45
N THR A 44 -19.94 3.89 -4.23
CA THR A 44 -19.33 2.59 -4.58
C THR A 44 -19.04 2.50 -6.07
N ASP A 45 -19.98 2.92 -6.92
CA ASP A 45 -19.82 2.95 -8.37
C ASP A 45 -18.67 3.85 -8.79
N SER A 46 -18.59 5.06 -8.20
CA SER A 46 -17.53 6.03 -8.49
C SER A 46 -16.16 5.50 -8.09
N VAL A 47 -16.04 4.99 -6.86
CA VAL A 47 -14.80 4.38 -6.35
C VAL A 47 -14.35 3.23 -7.24
N THR A 48 -15.27 2.35 -7.61
CA THR A 48 -14.98 1.20 -8.49
C THR A 48 -14.53 1.64 -9.88
N ALA A 49 -15.18 2.65 -10.48
CA ALA A 49 -14.85 3.17 -11.80
C ALA A 49 -13.46 3.85 -11.86
N MET A 50 -12.92 4.29 -10.72
CA MET A 50 -11.63 4.95 -10.62
C MET A 50 -10.47 4.03 -10.21
N ALA A 51 -10.74 2.74 -10.03
CA ALA A 51 -9.69 1.75 -9.84
C ALA A 51 -8.72 1.68 -11.05
N PRO A 52 -7.43 1.32 -10.85
CA PRO A 52 -6.81 0.95 -9.58
C PRO A 52 -6.20 2.16 -8.84
N TYR A 53 -6.39 2.17 -7.52
CA TYR A 53 -5.72 3.04 -6.55
C TYR A 53 -5.13 2.17 -5.42
N ASP A 54 -4.16 2.71 -4.67
CA ASP A 54 -3.55 2.02 -3.52
C ASP A 54 -4.30 2.29 -2.22
N TYR A 55 -4.88 3.49 -2.08
CA TYR A 55 -5.56 3.96 -0.88
C TYR A 55 -6.75 4.85 -1.23
N VAL A 56 -7.70 4.98 -0.30
CA VAL A 56 -8.88 5.84 -0.44
C VAL A 56 -9.07 6.73 0.79
N ILE A 57 -9.44 7.99 0.56
CA ILE A 57 -9.89 8.93 1.58
C ILE A 57 -11.25 9.45 1.12
N LEU A 58 -12.31 9.15 1.87
CA LEU A 58 -13.67 9.63 1.65
C LEU A 58 -14.06 10.56 2.79
N LEU A 59 -14.50 11.78 2.47
CA LEU A 59 -14.93 12.77 3.45
C LEU A 59 -16.26 13.42 3.05
N GLY A 60 -16.89 14.11 4.00
CA GLY A 60 -18.04 14.96 3.72
C GLY A 60 -19.20 14.78 4.71
N ASP A 61 -20.25 15.57 4.50
CA ASP A 61 -21.45 15.54 5.34
C ASP A 61 -22.46 14.51 4.80
N PHE A 62 -22.64 13.44 5.57
CA PHE A 62 -23.50 12.33 5.19
C PHE A 62 -24.89 12.44 5.83
N ASN A 63 -25.10 13.42 6.72
CA ASN A 63 -26.35 13.57 7.49
C ASN A 63 -26.83 12.26 8.13
N VAL A 64 -25.89 11.48 8.69
CA VAL A 64 -26.12 10.27 9.49
C VAL A 64 -25.39 10.45 10.82
N ASN A 65 -26.14 10.50 11.92
CA ASN A 65 -25.56 10.79 13.23
C ASN A 65 -24.94 9.53 13.85
N LEU A 66 -23.62 9.41 13.79
CA LEU A 66 -22.88 8.27 14.32
C LEU A 66 -22.86 8.17 15.87
N LEU A 67 -23.39 9.17 16.59
CA LEU A 67 -23.51 9.13 18.05
C LEU A 67 -24.78 8.42 18.54
N ILE A 68 -25.67 8.04 17.64
CA ILE A 68 -26.88 7.28 17.95
C ILE A 68 -26.86 5.92 17.27
N ASN A 69 -27.56 4.96 17.88
CA ASN A 69 -27.66 3.61 17.34
C ASN A 69 -28.99 3.42 16.62
N ASP A 70 -29.07 3.89 15.38
CA ASP A 70 -30.22 3.68 14.50
C ASP A 70 -29.84 2.85 13.26
N TYR A 71 -30.85 2.58 12.42
CA TYR A 71 -30.67 1.84 11.18
C TYR A 71 -29.67 2.53 10.24
N LYS A 72 -29.70 3.87 10.12
CA LYS A 72 -28.82 4.62 9.22
C LYS A 72 -27.36 4.55 9.67
N THR A 73 -27.11 4.68 10.97
CA THR A 73 -25.78 4.49 11.56
C THR A 73 -25.27 3.09 11.28
N THR A 74 -26.09 2.07 11.49
CA THR A 74 -25.72 0.67 11.22
C THR A 74 -25.35 0.47 9.75
N THR A 75 -26.19 0.94 8.81
CA THR A 75 -25.92 0.84 7.37
C THR A 75 -24.62 1.56 6.96
N LEU A 76 -24.36 2.75 7.51
CA LEU A 76 -23.13 3.49 7.21
C LEU A 76 -21.90 2.76 7.77
N LEU A 77 -21.97 2.23 8.99
CA LEU A 77 -20.88 1.46 9.59
C LEU A 77 -20.61 0.16 8.82
N ASP A 78 -21.66 -0.52 8.36
CA ASP A 78 -21.55 -1.70 7.50
C ASP A 78 -20.83 -1.36 6.20
N PHE A 79 -21.22 -0.27 5.53
CA PHE A 79 -20.52 0.22 4.33
C PHE A 79 -19.03 0.51 4.57
N ILE A 80 -18.71 1.20 5.68
CA ILE A 80 -17.32 1.51 6.06
C ILE A 80 -16.52 0.22 6.27
N ASN A 81 -17.11 -0.78 6.94
CA ASN A 81 -16.51 -2.08 7.17
C ASN A 81 -16.31 -2.86 5.86
N TYR A 82 -17.30 -2.89 4.97
CA TYR A 82 -17.22 -3.58 3.67
C TYR A 82 -16.16 -2.99 2.77
N THR A 83 -15.98 -1.67 2.82
CA THR A 83 -14.95 -0.95 2.06
C THR A 83 -13.58 -0.96 2.75
N GLN A 84 -13.44 -1.64 3.89
CA GLN A 84 -12.21 -1.75 4.68
C GLN A 84 -11.62 -0.38 5.10
N MET A 85 -12.46 0.64 5.16
CA MET A 85 -12.10 1.96 5.65
C MET A 85 -12.32 2.05 7.16
N ASN A 86 -11.70 3.05 7.78
CA ASN A 86 -11.95 3.42 9.17
C ASN A 86 -12.47 4.85 9.22
N GLN A 87 -13.59 5.06 9.92
CA GLN A 87 -14.07 6.40 10.25
C GLN A 87 -13.24 6.97 11.41
N VAL A 88 -12.46 8.01 11.14
CA VAL A 88 -11.44 8.49 12.09
C VAL A 88 -11.95 9.56 13.05
N VAL A 89 -13.09 10.19 12.74
CA VAL A 89 -13.71 11.21 13.60
C VAL A 89 -14.63 10.53 14.60
N GLN A 90 -14.46 10.86 15.89
CA GLN A 90 -15.12 10.19 17.01
C GLN A 90 -15.87 11.16 17.94
N THR A 91 -15.90 12.45 17.58
CA THR A 91 -16.49 13.54 18.38
C THR A 91 -17.48 14.33 17.54
N PRO A 92 -18.48 15.02 18.13
CA PRO A 92 -19.48 15.75 17.36
C PRO A 92 -18.86 16.77 16.40
N THR A 93 -19.45 16.91 15.21
CA THR A 93 -18.97 17.80 14.13
C THR A 93 -19.96 18.89 13.76
N HIS A 94 -21.24 18.71 14.10
CA HIS A 94 -22.29 19.70 13.85
C HIS A 94 -23.01 20.04 15.16
N PHE A 95 -23.19 21.32 15.45
CA PHE A 95 -23.75 21.82 16.70
C PHE A 95 -24.95 22.74 16.47
N VAL A 96 -26.02 22.52 17.23
CA VAL A 96 -27.20 23.40 17.32
C VAL A 96 -27.44 23.71 18.80
N GLY A 97 -27.09 24.92 19.22
CA GLY A 97 -26.99 25.25 20.64
C GLY A 97 -25.97 24.34 21.33
N ASP A 98 -26.36 23.73 22.44
CA ASP A 98 -25.50 22.80 23.20
C ASP A 98 -25.55 21.35 22.69
N SER A 99 -26.37 21.05 21.68
CA SER A 99 -26.53 19.70 21.11
C SER A 99 -25.55 19.47 19.96
N GLY A 100 -24.77 18.40 20.05
CA GLY A 100 -23.79 18.00 19.03
C GLY A 100 -24.15 16.68 18.35
N THR A 101 -23.99 16.62 17.03
CA THR A 101 -24.12 15.41 16.21
C THR A 101 -22.84 15.14 15.43
N LEU A 102 -22.50 13.86 15.21
CA LEU A 102 -21.39 13.46 14.34
C LEU A 102 -21.96 13.04 12.98
N ILE A 103 -21.98 13.97 12.03
CA ILE A 103 -22.56 13.76 10.68
C ILE A 103 -21.54 13.96 9.56
N ASP A 104 -20.43 14.64 9.85
CA ASP A 104 -19.32 14.84 8.94
C ASP A 104 -18.31 13.70 9.12
N ILE A 105 -18.00 13.00 8.04
CA ILE A 105 -17.14 11.82 8.07
C ILE A 105 -15.76 12.07 7.48
N VAL A 106 -14.79 11.27 7.94
CA VAL A 106 -13.47 11.10 7.33
C VAL A 106 -13.14 9.60 7.40
N CYS A 107 -13.41 8.89 6.33
CA CYS A 107 -13.20 7.46 6.19
C CYS A 107 -11.97 7.18 5.33
N THR A 108 -11.06 6.33 5.82
CA THR A 108 -9.87 5.94 5.05
C THR A 108 -9.28 4.60 5.49
N ASP A 109 -8.62 3.92 4.55
CA ASP A 109 -7.78 2.75 4.80
C ASP A 109 -6.32 3.12 5.15
N ILE A 110 -5.99 4.42 5.14
CA ILE A 110 -4.68 4.94 5.56
C ILE A 110 -4.66 5.12 7.08
N LYS A 111 -3.52 4.84 7.71
CA LYS A 111 -3.29 5.21 9.11
C LYS A 111 -3.33 6.73 9.28
N VAL A 112 -4.25 7.22 10.10
CA VAL A 112 -4.40 8.64 10.44
C VAL A 112 -3.90 8.91 11.87
N ARG A 113 -3.41 10.14 12.10
CA ARG A 113 -3.11 10.69 13.43
C ARG A 113 -3.55 12.16 13.51
N ASN A 114 -3.48 12.73 14.72
CA ASN A 114 -3.77 14.15 14.98
C ASN A 114 -5.14 14.58 14.43
N VAL A 115 -6.17 13.76 14.68
CA VAL A 115 -7.56 14.12 14.33
C VAL A 115 -8.01 15.19 15.31
N VAL A 116 -8.36 16.36 14.80
CA VAL A 116 -8.85 17.50 15.57
C VAL A 116 -10.16 17.95 14.96
N VAL A 117 -11.17 18.13 15.81
CA VAL A 117 -12.45 18.75 15.46
C VAL A 117 -12.53 20.06 16.21
N ASN A 118 -12.63 21.17 15.47
CA ASN A 118 -12.65 22.52 16.02
C ASN A 118 -13.94 23.23 15.61
N HIS A 119 -14.84 23.43 16.57
CA HIS A 119 -16.08 24.16 16.36
C HIS A 119 -15.88 25.65 16.65
N ILE A 120 -16.28 26.50 15.70
CA ILE A 120 -16.29 27.96 15.84
C ILE A 120 -17.72 28.42 15.53
N SER A 121 -18.50 28.69 16.58
CA SER A 121 -19.94 28.93 16.45
C SER A 121 -20.28 30.16 15.60
N GLU A 122 -19.38 31.14 15.54
CA GLU A 122 -19.52 32.34 14.70
C GLU A 122 -19.41 32.04 13.19
N LEU A 123 -18.83 30.90 12.81
CA LEU A 123 -18.63 30.50 11.41
C LEU A 123 -19.70 29.50 10.91
N GLY A 124 -20.59 29.05 11.77
CA GLY A 124 -21.70 28.15 11.43
C GLY A 124 -21.80 26.97 12.38
N SER A 125 -22.74 26.07 12.09
CA SER A 125 -23.00 24.89 12.92
C SER A 125 -21.99 23.76 12.71
N HIS A 126 -21.35 23.66 11.55
CA HIS A 126 -20.32 22.65 11.28
C HIS A 126 -18.96 23.04 11.84
N SER A 127 -18.19 22.02 12.22
CA SER A 127 -16.84 22.13 12.76
C SER A 127 -15.79 21.91 11.69
N PHE A 128 -14.64 22.54 11.85
CA PHE A 128 -13.48 22.24 11.04
C PHE A 128 -12.84 20.93 11.49
N ILE A 129 -12.58 20.03 10.54
CA ILE A 129 -11.93 18.75 10.80
C ILE A 129 -10.55 18.78 10.15
N THR A 130 -9.52 18.47 10.93
CA THR A 130 -8.15 18.31 10.43
C THR A 130 -7.59 16.97 10.87
N CYS A 131 -6.80 16.32 10.02
CA CYS A 131 -6.14 15.07 10.33
C CYS A 131 -4.90 14.85 9.46
N GLU A 132 -3.96 14.03 9.92
CA GLU A 132 -2.74 13.68 9.18
C GLU A 132 -2.76 12.23 8.69
N ALA A 133 -2.82 12.04 7.37
CA ALA A 133 -2.68 10.73 6.73
C ALA A 133 -1.20 10.32 6.59
N VAL A 134 -0.81 9.16 7.13
CA VAL A 134 0.58 8.68 7.17
C VAL A 134 0.90 7.83 5.94
N ILE A 135 1.37 8.47 4.88
CA ILE A 135 1.72 7.81 3.61
C ILE A 135 3.22 7.51 3.55
N LYS A 136 3.60 6.25 3.75
CA LYS A 136 5.00 5.83 3.74
C LYS A 136 5.51 5.63 2.31
N LYS A 137 6.68 6.19 2.00
CA LYS A 137 7.43 5.82 0.80
C LYS A 137 7.89 4.38 0.90
N GLU A 138 7.66 3.60 -0.14
CA GLU A 138 8.29 2.28 -0.24
C GLU A 138 9.81 2.44 -0.23
N LYS A 139 10.45 1.81 0.76
CA LYS A 139 11.91 1.71 0.74
C LYS A 139 12.27 0.70 -0.33
N VAL A 140 12.97 1.14 -1.37
CA VAL A 140 13.64 0.22 -2.30
C VAL A 140 14.58 -0.63 -1.45
N LYS A 141 14.32 -1.94 -1.39
CA LYS A 141 15.25 -2.85 -0.71
C LYS A 141 16.57 -2.80 -1.47
N PRO A 142 17.72 -2.58 -0.81
CA PRO A 142 19.02 -2.62 -1.47
C PRO A 142 19.15 -3.95 -2.20
N ARG A 143 19.54 -3.91 -3.48
CA ARG A 143 19.70 -5.14 -4.25
C ARG A 143 21.09 -5.67 -3.97
N THR A 144 21.20 -6.78 -3.26
CA THR A 144 22.48 -7.50 -3.15
C THR A 144 22.70 -8.36 -4.39
N VAL A 145 23.85 -8.21 -5.03
CA VAL A 145 24.31 -9.09 -6.10
C VAL A 145 25.53 -9.85 -5.62
N SER A 146 25.50 -11.16 -5.80
CA SER A 146 26.62 -12.06 -5.54
C SER A 146 27.31 -12.41 -6.86
N TYR A 147 28.63 -12.28 -6.92
CA TYR A 147 29.41 -12.49 -8.14
C TYR A 147 30.80 -13.06 -7.81
N ARG A 148 31.42 -13.73 -8.79
CA ARG A 148 32.85 -14.09 -8.73
C ARG A 148 33.65 -13.03 -9.49
N PRO A 149 34.71 -12.46 -8.89
CA PRO A 149 35.56 -11.47 -9.56
C PRO A 149 36.51 -12.16 -10.55
N LEU A 150 35.98 -12.69 -11.66
CA LEU A 150 36.78 -13.46 -12.62
C LEU A 150 37.92 -12.65 -13.26
N GLN A 151 37.81 -11.33 -13.27
CA GLN A 151 38.85 -10.42 -13.75
C GLN A 151 40.06 -10.34 -12.81
N ASP A 152 39.88 -10.68 -11.53
CA ASP A 152 40.93 -10.62 -10.51
C ASP A 152 41.75 -11.94 -10.45
N ILE A 153 41.43 -12.93 -11.30
CA ILE A 153 42.10 -14.23 -11.30
C ILE A 153 43.56 -14.07 -11.76
N LEU A 154 44.50 -14.52 -10.93
CA LEU A 154 45.90 -14.67 -11.30
C LEU A 154 46.05 -15.89 -12.21
N MET A 155 46.01 -15.68 -13.52
CA MET A 155 45.92 -16.75 -14.53
C MET A 155 47.04 -17.78 -14.48
N GLU A 156 48.27 -17.39 -14.12
CA GLU A 156 49.39 -18.33 -13.97
C GLU A 156 49.12 -19.35 -12.85
N GLN A 157 48.68 -18.89 -11.68
CA GLN A 157 48.36 -19.74 -10.54
C GLN A 157 47.12 -20.60 -10.81
N PHE A 158 46.07 -19.99 -11.37
CA PHE A 158 44.86 -20.72 -11.77
C PHE A 158 45.17 -21.86 -12.74
N THR A 159 46.02 -21.59 -13.74
CA THR A 159 46.42 -22.60 -14.74
C THR A 159 47.27 -23.70 -14.12
N ALA A 160 48.17 -23.35 -13.18
CA ALA A 160 48.97 -24.34 -12.45
C ALA A 160 48.07 -25.27 -11.63
N ASP A 161 47.14 -24.71 -10.86
CA ASP A 161 46.22 -25.49 -10.02
C ASP A 161 45.26 -26.32 -10.87
N LEU A 162 44.73 -25.78 -11.98
CA LEU A 162 43.89 -26.50 -12.93
C LEU A 162 44.58 -27.77 -13.49
N LYS A 163 45.88 -27.65 -13.80
CA LYS A 163 46.69 -28.77 -14.30
C LYS A 163 47.02 -29.81 -13.21
N SER A 164 47.00 -29.41 -11.94
CA SER A 164 47.27 -30.31 -10.82
C SER A 164 46.09 -31.23 -10.48
N ILE A 165 44.89 -30.91 -10.96
CA ILE A 165 43.68 -31.70 -10.70
C ILE A 165 43.81 -33.08 -11.39
N PRO A 166 43.58 -34.20 -10.68
CA PRO A 166 43.73 -35.55 -11.22
C PRO A 166 42.53 -35.98 -12.09
N TRP A 167 42.32 -35.32 -13.21
CA TRP A 167 41.17 -35.52 -14.11
C TRP A 167 40.97 -36.98 -14.54
N LEU A 168 42.06 -37.67 -14.90
CA LEU A 168 42.03 -39.08 -15.32
C LEU A 168 41.59 -40.05 -14.21
N GLY A 169 41.76 -39.65 -12.94
CA GLY A 169 41.29 -40.43 -11.80
C GLY A 169 39.77 -40.36 -11.65
N MET A 170 39.17 -39.20 -11.96
CA MET A 170 37.73 -38.96 -11.81
C MET A 170 36.90 -39.77 -12.81
N THR A 171 37.42 -39.99 -14.03
CA THR A 171 36.71 -40.72 -15.09
C THR A 171 36.72 -42.24 -14.92
N ARG A 172 37.31 -42.77 -13.84
CA ARG A 172 37.37 -44.22 -13.57
C ARG A 172 36.12 -44.78 -12.88
N SER A 173 35.18 -43.93 -12.47
CA SER A 173 33.91 -44.36 -11.90
C SER A 173 32.98 -44.90 -12.99
N ASN A 174 32.24 -45.98 -12.72
CA ASN A 174 31.19 -46.48 -13.62
C ASN A 174 29.85 -45.72 -13.43
N ASP A 175 29.78 -44.83 -12.45
CA ASP A 175 28.61 -43.99 -12.18
C ASP A 175 28.83 -42.58 -12.74
N VAL A 176 28.04 -42.24 -13.76
CA VAL A 176 28.04 -40.93 -14.43
C VAL A 176 27.72 -39.80 -13.44
N ASN A 177 26.78 -40.00 -12.50
CA ASN A 177 26.42 -38.98 -11.52
C ASN A 177 27.61 -38.65 -10.61
N ASN A 178 28.38 -39.66 -10.25
CA ASN A 178 29.59 -39.50 -9.45
C ASN A 178 30.67 -38.74 -10.23
N ILE A 179 30.89 -39.05 -11.52
CA ILE A 179 31.83 -38.31 -12.38
C ILE A 179 31.44 -36.83 -12.45
N VAL A 180 30.16 -36.54 -12.71
CA VAL A 180 29.64 -35.16 -12.79
C VAL A 180 29.83 -34.42 -11.46
N THR A 181 29.54 -35.09 -10.33
CA THR A 181 29.72 -34.51 -8.99
C THR A 181 31.18 -34.17 -8.72
N GLN A 182 32.11 -35.06 -9.04
CA GLN A 182 33.55 -34.82 -8.87
C GLN A 182 34.03 -33.65 -9.74
N PHE A 183 33.61 -33.60 -11.00
CA PHE A 183 33.95 -32.51 -11.92
C PHE A 183 33.45 -31.15 -11.39
N ILE A 184 32.18 -31.09 -10.98
CA ILE A 184 31.57 -29.87 -10.43
C ILE A 184 32.32 -29.42 -9.17
N ASN A 185 32.61 -30.34 -8.25
CA ASN A 185 33.30 -30.03 -7.00
C ASN A 185 34.72 -29.51 -7.26
N ALA A 186 35.50 -30.17 -8.12
CA ALA A 186 36.85 -29.73 -8.46
C ALA A 186 36.84 -28.34 -9.12
N THR A 187 35.90 -28.10 -10.04
CA THR A 187 35.76 -26.80 -10.71
C THR A 187 35.34 -25.70 -9.74
N ASN A 188 34.37 -25.99 -8.87
CA ASN A 188 33.92 -25.03 -7.86
C ASN A 188 35.03 -24.69 -6.87
N GLN A 189 35.77 -25.67 -6.37
CA GLN A 189 36.91 -25.46 -5.47
C GLN A 189 37.99 -24.59 -6.11
N LEU A 190 38.29 -24.84 -7.39
CA LEU A 190 39.24 -24.02 -8.14
C LEU A 190 38.77 -22.56 -8.23
N PHE A 191 37.49 -22.33 -8.56
CA PHE A 191 36.94 -20.97 -8.57
C PHE A 191 36.77 -20.36 -7.17
N ASP A 192 36.54 -21.15 -6.12
CA ASP A 192 36.47 -20.66 -4.75
C ASP A 192 37.83 -20.18 -4.25
N LEU A 193 38.89 -20.85 -4.68
CA LEU A 193 40.27 -20.44 -4.39
C LEU A 193 40.65 -19.15 -5.15
N HIS A 194 40.39 -19.11 -6.46
CA HIS A 194 40.92 -18.05 -7.33
C HIS A 194 39.96 -16.88 -7.58
N ALA A 195 38.65 -17.09 -7.42
CA ALA A 195 37.61 -16.09 -7.59
C ALA A 195 36.49 -16.31 -6.56
N PRO A 196 36.78 -16.14 -5.26
CA PRO A 196 35.81 -16.37 -4.20
C PRO A 196 34.56 -15.50 -4.39
N MET A 197 33.41 -16.05 -4.04
CA MET A 197 32.13 -15.33 -4.12
C MET A 197 32.19 -14.04 -3.29
N ARG A 198 31.87 -12.91 -3.93
CA ARG A 198 31.73 -11.60 -3.28
C ARG A 198 30.28 -11.14 -3.38
N THR A 199 29.82 -10.41 -2.36
CA THR A 199 28.49 -9.79 -2.37
C THR A 199 28.63 -8.28 -2.30
N LYS A 200 27.94 -7.57 -3.19
CA LYS A 200 27.90 -6.11 -3.21
C LYS A 200 26.45 -5.63 -3.13
N LYS A 201 26.20 -4.61 -2.29
CA LYS A 201 24.92 -3.87 -2.27
C LYS A 201 24.90 -2.89 -3.43
N ILE A 202 23.79 -2.88 -4.17
CA ILE A 202 23.47 -1.96 -5.26
C ILE A 202 22.24 -1.15 -4.86
#